data_AF-A0A520WCG5-F1
#
_entry.id   AF-A0A520WCG5-F1
#
_cell.length_a   1.000
_cell.length_b   1.000
_cell.length_c   1.000
_cell.angle_alpha   90.00
_cell.angle_beta   90.00
_cell.angle_gamma   90.00
#
_symmetry.space_group_name_H-M   'P 1'
#
loop_
_entity.id
_entity.type
_entity.pdbx_description
1 polymer ?
#
loop_
_entity_poly.entity_id
_entity_poly.type
_entity_poly.pdbx_seq_one_letter_code
_entity_poly.pdbx_strand_id
1 'polypeptide(L)'
;MNKILPIIIFSVLFTIGCENFFGIDNDSGNPYANEMLLYDLEQELALSEKQLSDSRNFLTSGRDYFPDNTSLWKLALYLQQNLTEEQRQRLVSTPLNLAAEEVSEENDYHHKRLRHQQRMDEFIRSILNENQLSSYDNIVNYKKATLEEIFSLLKDATQTKQETHSQMMGVMEWFRAAMDKLLTDEQKSLFEQMRKEKDDNWRKKRGGYGKHSKDSNKMRQEMYDVLAMTQEQISTLETLEESFKLSLESLYNNFVDNIVNYEPAEYMENAVSITNSFHEDRVSIFDTVQLEIIEIHRALAQRFMKHSRWGNKR
;
A
#
# COMPACT_ATOMS: atom_id res chain seq x y z
N MET A 1 5.75 -3.82 33.60
CA MET A 1 6.02 -2.54 32.91
C MET A 1 5.61 -2.74 31.47
N ASN A 2 4.47 -2.17 31.09
CA ASN A 2 3.92 -2.30 29.75
C ASN A 2 4.88 -1.59 28.79
N LYS A 3 5.78 -2.36 28.16
CA LYS A 3 6.58 -1.87 27.03
C LYS A 3 5.59 -1.71 25.88
N ILE A 4 4.98 -0.53 25.79
CA ILE A 4 4.36 -0.08 24.54
C ILE A 4 5.54 0.15 23.60
N LEU A 5 6.04 -0.95 23.01
CA LEU A 5 6.86 -0.85 21.81
C LEU A 5 5.99 -0.07 20.83
N PRO A 6 6.50 1.02 20.22
CA PRO A 6 5.80 1.63 19.13
C PRO A 6 5.69 0.54 18.07
N ILE A 7 4.52 -0.09 17.99
CA ILE A 7 4.07 -0.74 16.78
C ILE A 7 4.11 0.42 15.78
N ILE A 8 5.25 0.59 15.12
CA ILE A 8 5.35 1.38 13.90
C ILE A 8 4.57 0.52 12.94
N ILE A 9 3.26 0.70 13.03
CA ILE A 9 2.24 0.30 12.10
C ILE A 9 2.85 0.68 10.77
N PHE A 10 3.35 -0.31 10.02
CA PHE A 10 3.36 -0.23 8.58
C PHE A 10 1.89 -0.19 8.22
N SER A 11 1.33 0.98 8.43
CA SER A 11 0.05 1.39 7.93
C SER A 11 0.14 1.17 6.44
N VAL A 12 -0.88 0.51 5.92
CA VAL A 12 -1.27 0.64 4.52
C VAL A 12 -0.34 -0.11 3.58
N LEU A 13 -0.65 -1.38 3.36
CA LEU A 13 -0.51 -1.96 2.03
C LEU A 13 -1.86 -2.57 1.62
N PHE A 14 -2.85 -1.74 1.27
CA PHE A 14 -4.08 -2.12 0.52
C PHE A 14 -5.41 -2.37 1.26
N THR A 15 -5.57 -1.87 2.47
CA THR A 15 -6.89 -1.88 3.12
C THR A 15 -7.49 -0.47 3.26
N ILE A 16 -7.98 0.02 2.10
CA ILE A 16 -8.59 1.34 1.82
C ILE A 16 -7.63 2.51 1.87
N GLY A 17 -7.63 3.21 0.75
CA GLY A 17 -6.90 4.43 0.55
C GLY A 17 -5.41 4.19 0.39
N CYS A 18 -4.83 4.88 -0.58
CA CYS A 18 -3.41 5.04 -0.72
C CYS A 18 -2.85 5.91 0.42
N GLU A 19 -3.23 5.66 1.68
CA GLU A 19 -3.16 6.68 2.73
C GLU A 19 -1.80 6.76 3.43
N ASN A 20 -0.92 5.75 3.33
CA ASN A 20 0.43 5.81 3.93
C ASN A 20 1.56 5.20 3.07
N PHE A 21 1.42 5.18 1.74
CA PHE A 21 2.42 4.59 0.85
C PHE A 21 3.58 5.53 0.44
N PHE A 22 3.50 6.84 0.71
CA PHE A 22 4.24 7.80 -0.13
C PHE A 22 5.35 8.56 0.58
N GLY A 23 6.56 8.26 0.13
CA GLY A 23 7.74 9.10 0.32
C GLY A 23 7.76 10.30 -0.57
N ILE A 24 8.23 11.38 0.01
CA ILE A 24 8.21 12.71 -0.56
C ILE A 24 9.49 12.91 -1.46
N ASP A 25 9.66 14.00 -2.20
CA ASP A 25 10.66 14.40 -3.24
C ASP A 25 11.44 13.35 -4.07
N ASN A 26 11.14 13.30 -5.37
CA ASN A 26 11.40 14.35 -6.37
C ASN A 26 10.26 14.21 -7.40
N ASP A 27 9.05 13.98 -6.91
CA ASP A 27 7.86 14.18 -7.72
C ASP A 27 7.65 15.69 -7.69
N SER A 28 8.21 16.39 -8.66
CA SER A 28 7.38 17.42 -9.25
C SER A 28 6.07 16.69 -9.54
N GLY A 29 4.97 17.03 -8.86
CA GLY A 29 3.64 16.81 -9.39
C GLY A 29 3.62 17.56 -10.72
N ASN A 30 4.27 16.95 -11.70
CA ASN A 30 4.66 17.60 -12.91
C ASN A 30 3.33 17.83 -13.59
N PRO A 31 3.03 19.04 -14.08
CA PRO A 31 1.97 19.21 -15.06
C PRO A 31 1.95 18.04 -16.05
N TYR A 32 3.13 17.53 -16.42
CA TYR A 32 3.31 16.28 -17.18
C TYR A 32 2.59 15.04 -16.62
N ALA A 33 2.66 14.68 -15.33
CA ALA A 33 2.02 13.45 -14.85
C ALA A 33 0.49 13.55 -14.89
N ASN A 34 -0.05 14.73 -14.56
CA ASN A 34 -1.47 15.03 -14.73
C ASN A 34 -1.86 15.04 -16.22
N GLU A 35 -1.04 15.64 -17.08
CA GLU A 35 -1.23 15.69 -18.53
C GLU A 35 -1.18 14.29 -19.16
N MET A 36 -0.27 13.43 -18.72
CA MET A 36 -0.15 12.06 -19.19
C MET A 36 -1.30 11.18 -18.68
N LEU A 37 -1.76 11.37 -17.44
CA LEU A 37 -2.99 10.74 -16.96
C LEU A 37 -4.18 11.15 -17.84
N LEU A 38 -4.33 12.46 -18.13
CA LEU A 38 -5.40 12.94 -19.00
C LEU A 38 -5.28 12.37 -20.42
N TYR A 39 -4.07 12.30 -20.96
CA TYR A 39 -3.81 11.70 -22.26
C TYR A 39 -4.23 10.21 -22.28
N ASP A 40 -3.83 9.42 -21.28
CA ASP A 40 -4.22 8.02 -21.19
C ASP A 40 -5.75 7.87 -21.08
N LEU A 41 -6.41 8.69 -20.24
CA LEU A 41 -7.87 8.67 -20.11
C LEU A 41 -8.57 9.05 -21.43
N GLU A 42 -8.08 10.05 -22.15
CA GLU A 42 -8.62 10.44 -23.45
C GLU A 42 -8.53 9.30 -24.47
N GLN A 43 -7.35 8.66 -24.57
CA GLN A 43 -7.11 7.57 -25.52
C GLN A 43 -7.93 6.31 -25.19
N GLU A 44 -8.04 5.96 -23.91
CA GLU A 44 -8.71 4.73 -23.47
C GLU A 44 -10.24 4.86 -23.46
N LEU A 45 -10.76 6.03 -23.07
CA LEU A 45 -12.18 6.24 -22.82
C LEU A 45 -12.89 7.02 -23.93
N ALA A 46 -12.14 7.60 -24.88
CA ALA A 46 -12.67 8.51 -25.89
C ALA A 46 -13.54 9.61 -25.25
N LEU A 47 -12.95 10.32 -24.28
CA LEU A 47 -13.65 11.39 -23.56
C LEU A 47 -14.11 12.49 -24.51
N SER A 48 -15.31 13.02 -24.26
CA SER A 48 -15.77 14.24 -24.94
C SER A 48 -14.92 15.45 -24.53
N GLU A 49 -14.92 16.51 -25.35
CA GLU A 49 -14.19 17.76 -25.05
C GLU A 49 -14.55 18.33 -23.66
N LYS A 50 -15.84 18.23 -23.27
CA LYS A 50 -16.30 18.65 -21.95
C LYS A 50 -15.72 17.78 -20.85
N GLN A 51 -15.81 16.45 -20.97
CA GLN A 51 -15.25 15.52 -19.99
C GLN A 51 -13.75 15.71 -19.81
N LEU A 52 -13.01 15.94 -20.90
CA LEU A 52 -11.58 16.19 -20.88
C LEU A 52 -11.24 17.52 -20.18
N SER A 53 -11.97 18.59 -20.52
CA SER A 53 -11.81 19.92 -19.91
C SER A 53 -12.10 19.90 -18.41
N ASP A 54 -13.20 19.29 -18.01
CA ASP A 54 -13.60 19.19 -16.59
C ASP A 54 -12.60 18.33 -15.82
N SER A 55 -12.17 17.18 -16.37
CA SER A 55 -11.14 16.32 -15.76
C SER A 55 -9.82 17.07 -15.56
N ARG A 56 -9.42 17.87 -16.57
CA ARG A 56 -8.25 18.75 -16.47
C ARG A 56 -8.44 19.78 -15.37
N ASN A 57 -9.63 20.37 -15.23
CA ASN A 57 -9.91 21.31 -14.15
C ASN A 57 -9.78 20.63 -12.78
N PHE A 58 -10.31 19.43 -12.56
CA PHE A 58 -10.13 18.71 -11.29
C PHE A 58 -8.66 18.47 -10.94
N LEU A 59 -7.82 18.11 -11.93
CA LEU A 59 -6.39 17.87 -11.71
C LEU A 59 -5.55 19.15 -11.57
N THR A 60 -5.99 20.28 -12.13
CA THR A 60 -5.21 21.54 -12.16
C THR A 60 -5.67 22.57 -11.13
N SER A 61 -6.95 22.57 -10.77
CA SER A 61 -7.56 23.57 -9.87
C SER A 61 -7.17 23.41 -8.40
N GLY A 62 -6.67 22.23 -7.99
CA GLY A 62 -6.34 21.96 -6.58
C GLY A 62 -5.15 22.74 -6.02
N ARG A 63 -4.17 23.19 -6.84
CA ARG A 63 -2.78 23.43 -6.36
C ARG A 63 -2.21 22.29 -5.48
N ASP A 64 -2.87 21.14 -5.52
CA ASP A 64 -2.61 19.96 -4.73
C ASP A 64 -1.82 19.04 -5.64
N TYR A 65 -0.50 19.21 -5.58
CA TYR A 65 0.43 18.35 -6.29
C TYR A 65 0.61 17.07 -5.48
N PHE A 66 0.85 15.96 -6.19
CA PHE A 66 1.19 14.67 -5.61
C PHE A 66 2.18 14.84 -4.44
N PRO A 67 1.98 14.15 -3.29
CA PRO A 67 1.09 13.01 -3.05
C PRO A 67 -0.36 13.31 -2.66
N ASP A 68 -0.85 14.55 -2.82
CA ASP A 68 -2.19 14.93 -2.34
C ASP A 68 -3.33 14.43 -3.25
N ASN A 69 -3.73 13.18 -3.00
CA ASN A 69 -4.68 12.39 -3.79
C ASN A 69 -6.15 12.86 -3.65
N THR A 70 -6.40 13.96 -2.96
CA THR A 70 -7.75 14.57 -2.87
C THR A 70 -8.29 14.96 -4.24
N SER A 71 -7.41 15.35 -5.17
CA SER A 71 -7.78 15.66 -6.55
C SER A 71 -8.21 14.42 -7.35
N LEU A 72 -7.61 13.23 -7.14
CA LEU A 72 -8.11 12.02 -7.83
C LEU A 72 -9.40 11.51 -7.19
N TRP A 73 -9.63 11.72 -5.89
CA TRP A 73 -10.94 11.42 -5.29
C TRP A 73 -12.05 12.27 -5.92
N LYS A 74 -11.82 13.58 -6.05
CA LYS A 74 -12.77 14.49 -6.72
C LYS A 74 -12.96 14.13 -8.19
N LEU A 75 -11.87 13.78 -8.90
CA LEU A 75 -11.95 13.28 -10.27
C LEU A 75 -12.72 11.96 -10.33
N ALA A 76 -12.54 11.04 -9.38
CA ALA A 76 -13.24 9.76 -9.35
C ALA A 76 -14.74 9.96 -9.21
N LEU A 77 -15.18 10.83 -8.29
CA LEU A 77 -16.58 11.21 -8.16
C LEU A 77 -17.12 11.84 -9.45
N TYR A 78 -16.37 12.76 -10.06
CA TYR A 78 -16.78 13.36 -11.33
C TYR A 78 -16.95 12.31 -12.44
N LEU A 79 -15.98 11.41 -12.61
CA LEU A 79 -16.01 10.38 -13.64
C LEU A 79 -17.14 9.37 -13.37
N GLN A 80 -17.38 9.01 -12.11
CA GLN A 80 -18.50 8.15 -11.74
C GLN A 80 -19.84 8.73 -12.25
N GLN A 81 -20.04 10.04 -12.05
CA GLN A 81 -21.27 10.73 -12.43
C GLN A 81 -21.39 11.06 -13.92
N ASN A 82 -20.28 11.20 -14.64
CA ASN A 82 -20.27 11.79 -15.99
C ASN A 82 -19.78 10.85 -17.10
N LEU A 83 -19.25 9.67 -16.78
CA LEU A 83 -18.92 8.64 -17.77
C LEU A 83 -20.15 7.82 -18.16
N THR A 84 -20.17 7.30 -19.39
CA THR A 84 -21.13 6.25 -19.76
C THR A 84 -20.76 4.92 -19.08
N GLU A 85 -21.70 3.97 -19.05
CA GLU A 85 -21.44 2.64 -18.50
C GLU A 85 -20.26 1.95 -19.20
N GLU A 86 -20.19 2.04 -20.53
CA GLU A 86 -19.09 1.46 -21.31
C GLU A 86 -17.75 2.12 -20.98
N GLN A 87 -17.74 3.45 -20.78
CA GLN A 87 -16.54 4.17 -20.37
C GLN A 87 -16.09 3.77 -18.96
N ARG A 88 -17.02 3.62 -18.00
CA ARG A 88 -16.69 3.16 -16.65
C ARG A 88 -16.11 1.74 -16.65
N GLN A 89 -16.74 0.82 -17.38
CA GLN A 89 -16.22 -0.54 -17.51
C GLN A 89 -14.81 -0.59 -18.10
N ARG A 90 -14.51 0.25 -19.10
CA ARG A 90 -13.15 0.38 -19.65
C ARG A 90 -12.16 0.97 -18.64
N LEU A 91 -12.56 1.99 -17.89
CA LEU A 91 -11.69 2.62 -16.89
C LEU A 91 -11.26 1.63 -15.79
N VAL A 92 -12.23 0.87 -15.28
CA VAL A 92 -12.02 -0.09 -14.18
C VAL A 92 -11.37 -1.40 -14.67
N SER A 93 -11.53 -1.74 -15.95
CA SER A 93 -10.82 -2.89 -16.53
C SER A 93 -9.30 -2.72 -16.42
N THR A 94 -8.60 -3.84 -16.23
CA THR A 94 -7.14 -3.81 -16.11
C THR A 94 -6.57 -3.18 -17.39
N PRO A 95 -5.79 -2.09 -17.30
CA PRO A 95 -5.16 -1.49 -18.46
C PRO A 95 -4.37 -2.56 -19.22
N LEU A 96 -4.64 -2.70 -20.52
CA LEU A 96 -3.97 -3.66 -21.42
C LEU A 96 -2.43 -3.61 -21.35
N ASN A 97 -1.88 -2.50 -20.83
CA ASN A 97 -0.46 -2.22 -20.75
C ASN A 97 0.11 -2.11 -19.32
N LEU A 98 -0.65 -2.40 -18.26
CA LEU A 98 -0.06 -2.49 -16.91
C LEU A 98 0.54 -3.88 -16.75
N ALA A 99 1.85 -3.99 -16.93
CA ALA A 99 2.57 -5.21 -16.56
C ALA A 99 2.40 -5.45 -15.05
N ALA A 100 2.31 -6.71 -14.61
CA ALA A 100 2.29 -7.03 -13.18
C ALA A 100 3.52 -6.44 -12.44
N GLU A 101 4.63 -6.25 -13.17
CA GLU A 101 5.83 -5.57 -12.71
C GLU A 101 5.68 -4.05 -12.51
N GLU A 102 4.72 -3.39 -13.19
CA GLU A 102 4.47 -1.94 -13.07
C GLU A 102 3.53 -1.59 -11.90
N VAL A 103 2.72 -2.54 -11.43
CA VAL A 103 1.77 -2.40 -10.29
C VAL A 103 2.27 -3.13 -9.03
N SER A 104 3.29 -3.98 -9.17
CA SER A 104 4.07 -4.50 -8.04
C SER A 104 4.53 -3.34 -7.16
N GLU A 105 4.76 -3.60 -5.88
CA GLU A 105 5.29 -2.66 -4.86
C GLU A 105 6.68 -2.05 -5.23
N GLU A 106 7.13 -2.19 -6.46
CA GLU A 106 8.46 -2.00 -6.99
C GLU A 106 8.41 -1.31 -8.36
N ASN A 107 8.14 -0.01 -8.37
CA ASN A 107 8.61 0.83 -9.47
C ASN A 107 10.15 0.97 -9.36
N ASP A 108 10.87 -0.09 -9.74
CA ASP A 108 12.33 -0.23 -9.70
C ASP A 108 12.97 0.36 -10.96
N TYR A 109 13.34 1.64 -10.90
CA TYR A 109 14.34 2.16 -11.84
C TYR A 109 15.75 1.77 -11.42
N HIS A 110 16.16 0.59 -11.90
CA HIS A 110 17.54 0.17 -12.12
C HIS A 110 18.40 -0.19 -10.88
N HIS A 111 17.96 -1.15 -10.06
CA HIS A 111 18.79 -1.84 -9.05
C HIS A 111 18.95 -1.11 -7.70
N LYS A 112 18.05 -0.21 -7.30
CA LYS A 112 18.17 0.44 -5.98
C LYS A 112 17.50 -0.35 -4.85
N ARG A 113 16.43 -1.11 -5.13
CA ARG A 113 15.76 -1.96 -4.12
C ARG A 113 16.46 -3.29 -3.89
N LEU A 114 16.94 -3.98 -4.93
CA LEU A 114 17.86 -5.11 -4.78
C LEU A 114 19.10 -4.72 -3.96
N ARG A 115 19.75 -3.59 -4.29
CA ARG A 115 20.85 -3.05 -3.48
C ARG A 115 20.40 -2.64 -2.07
N HIS A 116 19.17 -2.20 -1.87
CA HIS A 116 18.65 -1.86 -0.54
C HIS A 116 18.35 -3.10 0.30
N GLN A 117 17.72 -4.12 -0.28
CA GLN A 117 17.47 -5.43 0.33
C GLN A 117 18.79 -6.10 0.64
N GLN A 118 19.75 -6.10 -0.28
CA GLN A 118 21.12 -6.57 -0.03
C GLN A 118 21.78 -5.79 1.12
N ARG A 119 21.70 -4.45 1.13
CA ARG A 119 22.23 -3.65 2.26
C ARG A 119 21.49 -3.89 3.57
N MET A 120 20.21 -4.25 3.52
CA MET A 120 19.41 -4.56 4.70
C MET A 120 19.80 -5.94 5.24
N ASP A 121 19.94 -6.91 4.34
CA ASP A 121 20.42 -8.26 4.62
C ASP A 121 21.85 -8.23 5.18
N GLU A 122 22.77 -7.51 4.53
CA GLU A 122 24.13 -7.25 5.00
C GLU A 122 24.15 -6.62 6.40
N PHE A 123 23.30 -5.61 6.64
CA PHE A 123 23.20 -4.98 7.94
C PHE A 123 22.68 -5.94 9.01
N ILE A 124 21.59 -6.67 8.73
CA ILE A 124 21.03 -7.66 9.66
C ILE A 124 22.11 -8.68 9.98
N ARG A 125 22.75 -9.27 8.97
CA ARG A 125 23.86 -10.22 9.17
C ARG A 125 25.01 -9.65 9.99
N SER A 126 25.31 -8.36 9.85
CA SER A 126 26.38 -7.70 10.61
C SER A 126 26.09 -7.54 12.11
N ILE A 127 24.82 -7.57 12.52
CA ILE A 127 24.42 -7.45 13.93
C ILE A 127 24.09 -8.81 14.57
N LEU A 128 23.95 -9.88 13.80
CA LEU A 128 23.64 -11.23 14.28
C LEU A 128 24.89 -11.97 14.80
N ASN A 129 24.68 -12.84 15.80
CA ASN A 129 25.69 -13.81 16.22
C ASN A 129 25.65 -15.10 15.38
N GLU A 130 26.65 -15.97 15.53
CA GLU A 130 26.78 -17.22 14.75
C GLU A 130 25.56 -18.13 14.83
N ASN A 131 24.93 -18.25 16.01
CA ASN A 131 23.73 -19.08 16.19
C ASN A 131 22.51 -18.46 15.48
N GLN A 132 22.38 -17.13 15.51
CA GLN A 132 21.28 -16.42 14.87
C GLN A 132 21.39 -16.41 13.34
N LEU A 133 22.60 -16.43 12.78
CA LEU A 133 22.80 -16.42 11.32
C LEU A 133 22.13 -17.61 10.63
N SER A 134 22.28 -18.82 11.19
CA SER A 134 21.63 -20.03 10.66
C SER A 134 20.10 -19.92 10.71
N SER A 135 19.55 -19.44 11.82
CA SER A 135 18.10 -19.20 11.95
C SER A 135 17.59 -18.14 10.97
N TYR A 136 18.35 -17.07 10.78
CA TYR A 136 18.03 -16.01 9.82
C TYR A 136 17.99 -16.53 8.38
N ASP A 137 18.98 -17.33 7.97
CA ASP A 137 19.02 -17.95 6.64
C ASP A 137 17.79 -18.84 6.39
N ASN A 138 17.40 -19.63 7.38
CA ASN A 138 16.19 -20.45 7.29
C ASN A 138 14.93 -19.59 7.11
N ILE A 139 14.79 -18.51 7.88
CA ILE A 139 13.65 -17.58 7.79
C ILE A 139 13.60 -16.92 6.40
N VAL A 140 14.73 -16.41 5.90
CA VAL A 140 14.82 -15.74 4.59
C VAL A 140 14.54 -16.71 3.44
N ASN A 141 15.12 -17.92 3.49
CA ASN A 141 14.91 -18.93 2.47
C ASN A 141 13.46 -19.41 2.42
N TYR A 142 12.85 -19.64 3.59
CA TYR A 142 11.44 -20.01 3.67
C TYR A 142 10.55 -18.91 3.10
N LYS A 143 10.73 -17.65 3.51
CA LYS A 143 10.03 -16.49 2.93
C LYS A 143 10.13 -16.47 1.41
N LYS A 144 11.35 -16.62 0.87
CA LYS A 144 11.60 -16.57 -0.58
C LYS A 144 10.84 -17.68 -1.31
N ALA A 145 10.96 -18.91 -0.83
CA ALA A 145 10.29 -20.07 -1.44
C ALA A 145 8.76 -19.91 -1.41
N THR A 146 8.19 -19.47 -0.28
CA THR A 146 6.74 -19.24 -0.15
C THR A 146 6.26 -18.13 -1.09
N LEU A 147 7.01 -17.02 -1.21
CA LEU A 147 6.65 -15.95 -2.15
C LEU A 147 6.72 -16.44 -3.61
N GLU A 148 7.76 -17.21 -3.98
CA GLU A 148 7.90 -17.78 -5.32
C GLU A 148 6.71 -18.69 -5.67
N GLU A 149 6.24 -19.51 -4.73
CA GLU A 149 5.05 -20.34 -4.89
C GLU A 149 3.79 -19.50 -5.09
N ILE A 150 3.54 -18.51 -4.24
CA ILE A 150 2.38 -17.59 -4.35
C ILE A 150 2.38 -16.89 -5.73
N PHE A 151 3.53 -16.38 -6.18
CA PHE A 151 3.63 -15.74 -7.49
C PHE A 151 3.40 -16.71 -8.65
N SER A 152 3.83 -17.97 -8.53
CA SER A 152 3.53 -19.00 -9.53
C SER A 152 2.02 -19.26 -9.62
N LEU A 153 1.33 -19.37 -8.48
CA LEU A 153 -0.12 -19.59 -8.44
C LEU A 153 -0.91 -18.44 -9.09
N LEU A 154 -0.47 -17.20 -8.87
CA LEU A 154 -1.03 -16.02 -9.54
C LEU A 154 -0.80 -16.06 -11.06
N LYS A 155 0.42 -16.42 -11.50
CA LYS A 155 0.78 -16.49 -12.92
C LYS A 155 -0.02 -17.56 -13.67
N ASP A 156 -0.27 -18.68 -13.01
CA ASP A 156 -1.06 -19.79 -13.56
C ASP A 156 -2.58 -19.54 -13.46
N ALA A 157 -2.99 -18.35 -13.02
CA ALA A 157 -4.39 -17.92 -12.83
C ALA A 157 -5.20 -18.86 -11.91
N THR A 158 -4.51 -19.58 -11.01
CA THR A 158 -5.13 -20.48 -10.02
C THR A 158 -5.63 -19.75 -8.78
N GLN A 159 -5.13 -18.53 -8.53
CA GLN A 159 -5.57 -17.63 -7.47
C GLN A 159 -5.93 -16.27 -8.02
N THR A 160 -6.84 -15.60 -7.33
CA THR A 160 -7.18 -14.19 -7.58
C THR A 160 -6.10 -13.26 -7.03
N LYS A 161 -6.04 -12.03 -7.55
CA LYS A 161 -5.15 -10.99 -7.03
C LYS A 161 -5.38 -10.70 -5.54
N GLN A 162 -6.63 -10.82 -5.06
CA GLN A 162 -6.98 -10.61 -3.66
C GLN A 162 -6.42 -11.73 -2.78
N GLU A 163 -6.59 -12.99 -3.16
CA GLU A 163 -6.07 -14.13 -2.41
C GLU A 163 -4.54 -14.09 -2.33
N THR A 164 -3.87 -13.84 -3.45
CA THR A 164 -2.42 -13.65 -3.51
C THR A 164 -1.98 -12.50 -2.60
N HIS A 165 -2.68 -11.37 -2.62
CA HIS A 165 -2.38 -10.24 -1.76
C HIS A 165 -2.46 -10.60 -0.27
N SER A 166 -3.55 -11.23 0.17
CA SER A 166 -3.70 -11.66 1.56
C SER A 166 -2.62 -12.65 1.97
N GLN A 167 -2.24 -13.59 1.09
CA GLN A 167 -1.14 -14.53 1.35
C GLN A 167 0.21 -13.83 1.49
N MET A 168 0.51 -12.85 0.63
CA MET A 168 1.71 -12.03 0.78
C MET A 168 1.73 -11.27 2.11
N MET A 169 0.59 -10.72 2.55
CA MET A 169 0.46 -10.08 3.86
C MET A 169 0.75 -11.07 5.00
N GLY A 170 0.24 -12.30 4.91
CA GLY A 170 0.54 -13.36 5.87
C GLY A 170 2.05 -13.66 5.98
N VAL A 171 2.73 -13.82 4.83
CA VAL A 171 4.19 -14.03 4.78
C VAL A 171 4.96 -12.87 5.41
N MET A 172 4.54 -11.63 5.13
CA MET A 172 5.22 -10.44 5.63
C MET A 172 5.02 -10.26 7.14
N GLU A 173 3.82 -10.52 7.66
CA GLU A 173 3.54 -10.49 9.10
C GLU A 173 4.28 -11.60 9.85
N TRP A 174 4.32 -12.81 9.30
CA TRP A 174 5.13 -13.89 9.87
C TRP A 174 6.60 -13.53 9.90
N PHE A 175 7.15 -13.05 8.78
CA PHE A 175 8.57 -12.67 8.71
C PHE A 175 8.91 -11.58 9.73
N ARG A 176 8.03 -10.59 9.90
CA ARG A 176 8.17 -9.54 10.93
C ARG A 176 8.25 -10.14 12.33
N ALA A 177 7.32 -11.03 12.67
CA ALA A 177 7.26 -11.67 13.98
C ALA A 177 8.47 -12.61 14.22
N ALA A 178 8.87 -13.37 13.21
CA ALA A 178 10.04 -14.25 13.25
C ALA A 178 11.35 -13.47 13.45
N MET A 179 11.50 -12.34 12.75
CA MET A 179 12.64 -11.43 12.96
C MET A 179 12.65 -10.84 14.37
N ASP A 180 11.50 -10.43 14.89
CA ASP A 180 11.43 -9.88 16.24
C ASP A 180 11.79 -10.93 17.30
N LYS A 181 11.38 -12.17 17.11
CA LYS A 181 11.74 -13.30 17.98
C LYS A 181 13.22 -13.68 17.90
N LEU A 182 13.83 -13.50 16.72
CA LEU A 182 15.24 -13.80 16.48
C LEU A 182 16.19 -12.78 17.13
N LEU A 183 15.83 -11.49 17.06
CA LEU A 183 16.69 -10.38 17.48
C LEU A 183 16.61 -10.14 18.99
N THR A 184 17.72 -9.76 19.60
CA THR A 184 17.75 -9.26 20.99
C THR A 184 17.23 -7.82 21.06
N ASP A 185 16.80 -7.37 22.24
CA ASP A 185 16.38 -5.97 22.46
C ASP A 185 17.44 -4.95 21.99
N GLU A 186 18.73 -5.23 22.17
CA GLU A 186 19.82 -4.39 21.69
C GLU A 186 19.92 -4.37 20.16
N GLN A 187 19.85 -5.54 19.52
CA GLN A 187 19.86 -5.66 18.05
C GLN A 187 18.63 -5.00 17.42
N LYS A 188 17.45 -5.12 18.05
CA LYS A 188 16.22 -4.42 17.65
C LYS A 188 16.44 -2.91 17.68
N SER A 189 17.03 -2.39 18.76
CA SER A 189 17.32 -0.96 18.86
C SER A 189 18.30 -0.48 17.79
N LEU A 190 19.36 -1.24 17.49
CA LEU A 190 20.28 -0.93 16.39
C LEU A 190 19.58 -0.94 15.02
N PHE A 191 18.71 -1.93 14.81
CA PHE A 191 17.92 -2.05 13.59
C PHE A 191 16.93 -0.89 13.43
N GLU A 192 16.23 -0.52 14.50
CA GLU A 192 15.34 0.65 14.53
C GLU A 192 16.10 1.95 14.31
N GLN A 193 17.27 2.13 14.93
CA GLN A 193 18.09 3.32 14.72
C GLN A 193 18.55 3.41 13.26
N MET A 194 19.10 2.34 12.68
CA MET A 194 19.52 2.34 11.29
C MET A 194 18.32 2.54 10.34
N ARG A 195 17.17 1.95 10.66
CA ARG A 195 15.92 2.18 9.92
C ARG A 195 15.50 3.64 10.02
N LYS A 196 15.49 4.22 11.22
CA LYS A 196 15.15 5.62 11.48
C LYS A 196 16.14 6.56 10.83
N GLU A 197 17.44 6.30 10.85
CA GLU A 197 18.44 7.14 10.18
C GLU A 197 18.29 7.06 8.65
N LYS A 198 18.04 5.88 8.09
CA LYS A 198 17.75 5.73 6.66
C LYS A 198 16.44 6.41 6.29
N ASP A 199 15.41 6.23 7.09
CA ASP A 199 14.08 6.82 6.90
C ASP A 199 14.15 8.34 7.08
N ASP A 200 14.80 8.85 8.11
CA ASP A 200 15.05 10.29 8.30
C ASP A 200 15.92 10.86 7.18
N ASN A 201 16.96 10.16 6.71
CA ASN A 201 17.77 10.62 5.57
C ASN A 201 17.01 10.57 4.26
N TRP A 202 16.07 9.64 4.14
CA TRP A 202 15.12 9.57 3.05
C TRP A 202 14.14 10.76 3.18
N ARG A 203 13.46 10.96 4.32
CA ARG A 203 12.51 12.05 4.62
C ARG A 203 13.14 13.45 4.57
N LYS A 204 14.38 13.65 5.03
CA LYS A 204 15.09 14.94 5.05
C LYS A 204 15.36 15.50 3.66
N LYS A 205 15.38 14.65 2.63
CA LYS A 205 15.58 15.04 1.23
C LYS A 205 14.27 15.12 0.44
N ARG A 206 13.14 15.11 1.16
CA ARG A 206 11.81 14.72 0.71
C ARG A 206 10.73 15.52 1.48
N GLY A 207 10.56 16.81 1.20
CA GLY A 207 9.62 17.76 1.83
C GLY A 207 8.21 17.83 1.21
N GLY A 208 7.15 17.69 2.03
CA GLY A 208 5.78 17.40 1.55
C GLY A 208 5.19 18.50 0.68
N TYR A 209 4.79 18.15 -0.55
CA TYR A 209 4.04 19.01 -1.47
C TYR A 209 2.55 18.63 -1.46
N GLY A 210 1.65 19.62 -1.51
CA GLY A 210 0.19 19.45 -1.41
C GLY A 210 -0.39 19.92 -0.08
N LYS A 211 -1.62 20.44 -0.09
CA LYS A 211 -2.30 21.11 1.03
C LYS A 211 -2.42 20.24 2.29
N HIS A 212 -2.51 18.92 2.14
CA HIS A 212 -2.69 17.96 3.24
C HIS A 212 -1.59 16.89 3.35
N SER A 213 -0.49 17.04 2.61
CA SER A 213 0.61 16.06 2.51
C SER A 213 1.30 15.64 3.82
N LYS A 214 1.11 16.40 4.90
CA LYS A 214 1.66 16.10 6.24
C LYS A 214 0.58 15.74 7.27
N ASP A 215 -0.67 15.64 6.85
CA ASP A 215 -1.83 15.48 7.72
C ASP A 215 -2.73 14.35 7.19
N SER A 216 -2.42 13.11 7.61
CA SER A 216 -3.14 11.91 7.20
C SER A 216 -4.63 11.97 7.54
N ASN A 217 -4.99 12.64 8.64
CA ASN A 217 -6.38 12.75 9.06
C ASN A 217 -7.16 13.65 8.10
N LYS A 218 -6.56 14.74 7.61
CA LYS A 218 -7.20 15.58 6.58
C LYS A 218 -7.32 14.88 5.23
N MET A 219 -6.33 14.07 4.85
CA MET A 219 -6.42 13.26 3.62
C MET A 219 -7.58 12.26 3.69
N ARG A 220 -7.73 11.58 4.83
CA ARG A 220 -8.84 10.66 5.08
C ARG A 220 -10.19 11.36 5.09
N GLN A 221 -10.25 12.55 5.70
CA GLN A 221 -11.48 13.36 5.73
C GLN A 221 -11.96 13.72 4.32
N GLU A 222 -11.06 14.10 3.40
CA GLU A 222 -11.46 14.43 2.03
C GLU A 222 -11.98 13.19 1.27
N MET A 223 -11.46 11.99 1.55
CA MET A 223 -12.07 10.74 1.04
C MET A 223 -13.49 10.58 1.59
N TYR A 224 -13.69 10.74 2.90
CA TYR A 224 -15.01 10.65 3.53
C TYR A 224 -16.00 11.64 2.94
N ASP A 225 -15.56 12.88 2.71
CA ASP A 225 -16.36 13.94 2.11
C ASP A 225 -16.76 13.60 0.67
N VAL A 226 -15.82 13.09 -0.14
CA VAL A 226 -16.08 12.67 -1.53
C VAL A 226 -17.03 11.49 -1.62
N LEU A 227 -16.87 10.51 -0.73
CA LEU A 227 -17.75 9.35 -0.62
C LEU A 227 -19.08 9.67 0.07
N ALA A 228 -19.26 10.90 0.55
CA ALA A 228 -20.41 11.33 1.34
C ALA A 228 -20.72 10.36 2.48
N MET A 229 -19.69 9.86 3.15
CA MET A 229 -19.85 8.87 4.21
C MET A 229 -20.62 9.44 5.40
N THR A 230 -21.52 8.64 5.95
CA THR A 230 -22.22 9.02 7.18
C THR A 230 -21.30 8.93 8.39
N GLN A 231 -21.61 9.66 9.46
CA GLN A 231 -20.86 9.57 10.71
C GLN A 231 -20.86 8.14 11.29
N GLU A 232 -21.92 7.38 11.06
CA GLU A 232 -22.03 5.99 11.46
C GLU A 232 -21.08 5.09 10.64
N GLN A 233 -21.03 5.26 9.31
CA GLN A 233 -20.07 4.54 8.47
C GLN A 233 -18.62 4.84 8.86
N ILE A 234 -18.30 6.12 9.11
CA ILE A 234 -16.96 6.55 9.55
C ILE A 234 -16.61 5.90 10.90
N SER A 235 -17.49 6.01 11.90
CA SER A 235 -17.25 5.44 13.23
C SER A 235 -17.09 3.92 13.17
N THR A 236 -17.87 3.24 12.32
CA THR A 236 -17.80 1.79 12.14
C THR A 236 -16.47 1.40 11.49
N LEU A 237 -16.04 2.13 10.46
CA LEU A 237 -14.77 1.90 9.78
C LEU A 237 -13.58 2.09 10.73
N GLU A 238 -13.56 3.17 11.52
CA GLU A 238 -12.49 3.44 12.49
C GLU A 238 -12.42 2.35 13.57
N THR A 239 -13.57 1.90 14.08
CA THR A 239 -13.65 0.79 15.05
C THR A 239 -13.14 -0.52 14.45
N LEU A 240 -13.51 -0.80 13.20
CA LEU A 240 -13.08 -1.98 12.48
C LEU A 240 -11.55 -1.99 12.26
N GLU A 241 -10.98 -0.85 11.89
CA GLU A 241 -9.52 -0.69 11.77
C GLU A 241 -8.78 -0.90 13.09
N GLU A 242 -9.34 -0.42 14.21
CA GLU A 242 -8.77 -0.66 15.54
C GLU A 242 -8.82 -2.14 15.90
N SER A 243 -9.95 -2.81 15.68
CA SER A 243 -10.12 -4.25 15.91
C SER A 243 -9.14 -5.08 15.07
N PHE A 244 -8.94 -4.72 13.80
CA PHE A 244 -7.96 -5.37 12.92
C PHE A 244 -6.52 -5.25 13.48
N LYS A 245 -6.12 -4.05 13.92
CA LYS A 245 -4.81 -3.81 14.53
C LYS A 245 -4.62 -4.64 15.80
N LEU A 246 -5.61 -4.65 16.68
CA LEU A 246 -5.59 -5.43 17.91
C LEU A 246 -5.51 -6.94 17.65
N SER A 247 -6.17 -7.42 16.59
CA SER A 247 -6.14 -8.84 16.20
C SER A 247 -4.75 -9.26 15.72
N LEU A 248 -4.10 -8.44 14.88
CA LEU A 248 -2.73 -8.68 14.44
C LEU A 248 -1.72 -8.55 15.59
N GLU A 249 -1.90 -7.57 16.48
CA GLU A 249 -1.07 -7.41 17.67
C GLU A 249 -1.19 -8.62 18.61
N SER A 250 -2.40 -9.14 18.81
CA SER A 250 -2.64 -10.36 19.58
C SER A 250 -1.93 -11.57 18.97
N LEU A 251 -2.08 -11.79 17.65
CA LEU A 251 -1.39 -12.88 16.94
C LEU A 251 0.14 -12.77 17.07
N TYR A 252 0.66 -11.56 16.87
CA TYR A 252 2.09 -11.26 17.00
C TYR A 252 2.60 -11.53 18.42
N ASN A 253 1.95 -10.99 19.46
CA ASN A 253 2.35 -11.18 20.85
C ASN A 253 2.30 -12.66 21.25
N ASN A 254 1.24 -13.38 20.84
CA ASN A 254 1.12 -14.81 21.13
C ASN A 254 2.29 -15.63 20.57
N PHE A 255 2.79 -15.27 19.39
CA PHE A 255 3.92 -15.92 18.74
C PHE A 255 5.28 -15.53 19.32
N VAL A 256 5.51 -14.23 19.51
CA VAL A 256 6.80 -13.69 19.99
C VAL A 256 7.04 -14.06 21.45
N ASP A 257 6.01 -13.95 22.30
CA ASP A 257 6.10 -14.27 23.73
C ASP A 257 6.02 -15.78 24.02
N ASN A 258 5.94 -16.62 22.98
CA ASN A 258 5.81 -18.07 23.08
C ASN A 258 4.56 -18.54 23.86
N ILE A 259 3.49 -17.74 23.87
CA ILE A 259 2.20 -18.14 24.45
C ILE A 259 1.59 -19.29 23.63
N VAL A 260 1.73 -19.20 22.31
CA VAL A 260 1.33 -20.24 21.36
C VAL A 260 2.51 -20.56 20.45
N ASN A 261 2.80 -21.85 20.29
CA ASN A 261 3.86 -22.32 19.39
C ASN A 261 3.32 -22.54 17.99
N TYR A 262 3.08 -21.46 17.25
CA TYR A 262 2.67 -21.55 15.85
C TYR A 262 3.81 -22.04 14.96
N GLU A 263 3.52 -23.01 14.10
CA GLU A 263 4.36 -23.26 12.93
C GLU A 263 4.26 -22.08 11.95
N PRO A 264 5.27 -21.83 11.10
CA PRO A 264 5.24 -20.73 10.13
C PRO A 264 3.96 -20.68 9.29
N ALA A 265 3.52 -21.83 8.78
CA ALA A 265 2.32 -21.96 7.96
C ALA A 265 1.06 -21.55 8.74
N GLU A 266 0.93 -21.99 9.99
CA GLU A 266 -0.21 -21.67 10.86
C GLU A 266 -0.26 -20.18 11.18
N TYR A 267 0.88 -19.55 11.46
CA TYR A 267 0.93 -18.09 11.68
C TYR A 267 0.45 -17.35 10.43
N MET A 268 0.97 -17.71 9.26
CA MET A 268 0.60 -17.09 7.99
C MET A 268 -0.89 -17.25 7.70
N GLU A 269 -1.46 -18.43 7.93
CA GLU A 269 -2.90 -18.70 7.75
C GLU A 269 -3.77 -17.84 8.68
N ASN A 270 -3.38 -17.70 9.95
CA ASN A 270 -4.09 -16.83 10.89
C ASN A 270 -4.03 -15.35 10.44
N ALA A 271 -2.87 -14.87 9.99
CA ALA A 271 -2.73 -13.52 9.46
C ALA A 271 -3.55 -13.29 8.19
N VAL A 272 -3.61 -14.29 7.29
CA VAL A 272 -4.48 -14.29 6.10
C VAL A 272 -5.95 -14.21 6.51
N SER A 273 -6.37 -15.03 7.47
CA SER A 273 -7.75 -15.05 7.96
C SER A 273 -8.16 -13.69 8.55
N ILE A 274 -7.33 -13.09 9.40
CA ILE A 274 -7.57 -11.74 9.95
C ILE A 274 -7.67 -10.70 8.82
N THR A 275 -6.80 -10.78 7.81
CA THR A 275 -6.79 -9.86 6.67
C THR A 275 -8.04 -10.00 5.79
N ASN A 276 -8.48 -11.23 5.53
CA ASN A 276 -9.68 -11.51 4.74
C ASN A 276 -10.95 -11.05 5.47
N SER A 277 -11.10 -11.39 6.75
CA SER A 277 -12.24 -10.93 7.56
C SER A 277 -12.33 -9.42 7.56
N PHE A 278 -11.21 -8.73 7.82
CA PHE A 278 -11.17 -7.28 7.77
C PHE A 278 -11.54 -6.73 6.39
N HIS A 279 -11.08 -7.35 5.30
CA HIS A 279 -11.45 -6.92 3.96
C HIS A 279 -12.96 -7.04 3.72
N GLU A 280 -13.55 -8.19 4.05
CA GLU A 280 -14.98 -8.48 3.86
C GLU A 280 -15.86 -7.53 4.67
N ASP A 281 -15.59 -7.40 5.97
CA ASP A 281 -16.33 -6.53 6.88
C ASP A 281 -16.28 -5.08 6.39
N ARG A 282 -15.10 -4.65 5.93
CA ARG A 282 -14.88 -3.28 5.49
C ARG A 282 -15.56 -2.97 4.17
N VAL A 283 -15.59 -3.91 3.22
CA VAL A 283 -16.34 -3.74 1.97
C VAL A 283 -17.84 -3.57 2.26
N SER A 284 -18.36 -4.28 3.26
CA SER A 284 -19.78 -4.21 3.63
C SER A 284 -20.24 -2.84 4.18
N ILE A 285 -19.30 -1.99 4.61
CA ILE A 285 -19.60 -0.63 5.12
C ILE A 285 -20.03 0.30 3.98
N PHE A 286 -19.53 0.08 2.77
CA PHE A 286 -19.75 0.96 1.63
C PHE A 286 -20.95 0.51 0.80
N ASP A 287 -21.72 1.48 0.30
CA ASP A 287 -22.73 1.21 -0.71
C ASP A 287 -22.11 1.01 -2.10
N THR A 288 -22.92 0.58 -3.07
CA THR A 288 -22.47 0.31 -4.44
C THR A 288 -21.88 1.54 -5.14
N VAL A 289 -22.40 2.74 -4.88
CA VAL A 289 -21.89 3.98 -5.49
C VAL A 289 -20.54 4.35 -4.88
N GLN A 290 -20.41 4.24 -3.56
CA GLN A 290 -19.15 4.45 -2.85
C GLN A 290 -18.08 3.47 -3.32
N LEU A 291 -18.42 2.18 -3.47
CA LEU A 291 -17.52 1.17 -4.00
C LEU A 291 -17.06 1.49 -5.43
N GLU A 292 -17.97 1.92 -6.31
CA GLU A 292 -17.64 2.33 -7.68
C GLU A 292 -16.67 3.53 -7.70
N ILE A 293 -16.89 4.54 -6.85
CA ILE A 293 -15.96 5.69 -6.71
C ILE A 293 -14.58 5.21 -6.24
N ILE A 294 -14.52 4.29 -5.26
CA ILE A 294 -13.27 3.71 -4.76
C ILE A 294 -12.53 2.95 -5.87
N GLU A 295 -13.24 2.17 -6.69
CA GLU A 295 -12.66 1.44 -7.82
C GLU A 295 -12.11 2.38 -8.90
N ILE A 296 -12.87 3.41 -9.27
CA ILE A 296 -12.42 4.44 -10.20
C ILE A 296 -11.18 5.15 -9.65
N HIS A 297 -11.20 5.54 -8.38
CA HIS A 297 -10.04 6.15 -7.73
C HIS A 297 -8.80 5.24 -7.78
N ARG A 298 -8.95 3.93 -7.51
CA ARG A 298 -7.84 2.96 -7.63
C ARG A 298 -7.30 2.88 -9.06
N ALA A 299 -8.20 2.84 -10.04
CA ALA A 299 -7.84 2.81 -11.45
C ALA A 299 -7.09 4.08 -11.90
N LEU A 300 -7.49 5.25 -11.38
CA LEU A 300 -6.80 6.53 -11.60
C LEU A 300 -5.44 6.55 -10.93
N ALA A 301 -5.35 6.13 -9.67
CA ALA A 301 -4.09 6.08 -8.92
C ALA A 301 -3.06 5.18 -9.61
N GLN A 302 -3.47 4.00 -10.09
CA GLN A 302 -2.62 3.09 -10.86
C GLN A 302 -2.05 3.73 -12.13
N ARG A 303 -2.91 4.37 -12.94
CA ARG A 303 -2.48 5.09 -14.15
C ARG A 303 -1.59 6.28 -13.82
N PHE A 304 -1.90 7.02 -12.76
CA PHE A 304 -1.11 8.15 -12.33
C PHE A 304 0.31 7.74 -11.89
N MET A 305 0.42 6.63 -11.15
CA MET A 305 1.70 6.09 -10.68
C MET A 305 2.67 5.78 -11.83
N LYS A 306 2.17 5.35 -13.00
CA LYS A 306 2.98 5.13 -14.21
C LYS A 306 3.72 6.39 -14.69
N HIS A 307 3.13 7.57 -14.54
CA HIS A 307 3.67 8.82 -15.10
C HIS A 307 4.38 9.70 -14.09
N SER A 308 4.16 9.43 -12.80
CA SER A 308 4.96 9.97 -11.71
C SER A 308 6.42 9.47 -11.77
N ARG A 309 7.33 10.03 -10.96
CA ARG A 309 8.75 9.62 -10.88
C ARG A 309 8.95 8.12 -10.65
N TRP A 310 7.89 7.43 -10.23
CA TRP A 310 7.87 6.01 -10.01
C TRP A 310 7.93 5.24 -11.35
N GLY A 311 7.18 5.59 -12.40
CA GLY A 311 7.17 4.85 -13.67
C GLY A 311 8.00 5.44 -14.82
N ASN A 312 8.88 6.42 -14.55
CA ASN A 312 9.56 7.19 -15.60
C ASN A 312 10.97 6.64 -15.98
N LYS A 313 11.16 6.21 -17.25
CA LYS A 313 12.43 5.68 -17.86
C LYS A 313 13.51 6.72 -18.13
N ARG A 314 13.83 7.61 -17.19
CA ARG A 314 14.92 8.59 -17.40
C ARG A 314 16.27 8.14 -16.86
#